data_AF-A0A150A9Q3-F1
#
_entry.id   AF-A0A150A9Q3-F1
#
_cell.length_a   1.000
_cell.length_b   1.000
_cell.length_c   1.000
_cell.angle_alpha   90.00
_cell.angle_beta   90.00
_cell.angle_gamma   90.00
#
_symmetry.space_group_name_H-M   'P 1'
#
loop_
_entity.id
_entity.type
_entity.pdbx_description
1 polymer ?
#
loop_
_entity_poly.entity_id
_entity_poly.type
_entity_poly.pdbx_seq_one_letter_code
_entity_poly.pdbx_strand_id
1 'polypeptide(L)'
;MNYSRSIIKILLLLALILSSSSIRVFAQDNKTTSIYVPKYAEQSVNQLSKFLTSNAKSDYKKAKNIYDWITNNFILEERYKSKSYTLQQVLKRKRGTSQEFSNLFDSLCHRSGVVSKQIVGYTFTENKPIIKVLYQPNHYWNAILIDNNWYLVDCLWGSNYGRLKKLTFDIDGNSVNYEIKNGKEAETYFCPLPQDLIKTHFPADPNWQLLENSITSKEFIQNDFSKVDKAKLQNEILDEYVKLHCSDYLYESSKNAFAHNTKNHRQLAVSSLEKGKSLVFDVKATQKEKNLFFQKKQIYYHEAASSALSYSSNVSLYSKIEKEALSLWIRHNIGVPIAKRAKYIERFSLDKNNIAKKELQLKNLQANLNHFEEKVSKKHYSSLKKPRRKVAEDPLYFKVTKQQIEEADSIIQEIELKIANLESINKILQDKRREQILVKKSLNYSQTSYLQQFKLLLQVDVTLQVLGHQSSQITRVDNSIDVLVKSLKTIEKEIVLNNTELSKNTSELKKQLNTKLNLYRGLYIMSNADVTYKKEYDKINEALREVFYNQTLEKREDYKMMVWNNEAMQDENEELLRQKKIIRDILKIKSEFRKEKIESIAKREAKEKKFCDEITQSVYDDLSEIKTLKKQGNYN
;
A
#
# COMPACT_ATOMS: atom_id res chain seq x y z
N MET A 1 40.58 36.04 -64.49
CA MET A 1 39.46 35.08 -64.52
C MET A 1 39.26 34.26 -63.22
N ASN A 2 39.75 34.69 -62.05
CA ASN A 2 39.54 33.97 -60.78
C ASN A 2 38.62 34.66 -59.76
N TYR A 3 38.20 35.91 -60.00
CA TYR A 3 37.29 36.62 -59.08
C TYR A 3 35.80 36.35 -59.34
N SER A 4 35.36 36.11 -60.59
CA SER A 4 33.94 35.82 -60.85
C SER A 4 33.52 34.41 -60.42
N ARG A 5 34.44 33.43 -60.42
CA ARG A 5 34.15 32.06 -59.95
C ARG A 5 33.94 31.96 -58.45
N SER A 6 34.59 32.82 -57.65
CA SER A 6 34.40 32.86 -56.19
C SER A 6 33.10 33.55 -55.79
N ILE A 7 32.69 34.60 -56.51
CA ILE A 7 31.42 35.30 -56.27
C ILE A 7 30.23 34.42 -56.66
N ILE A 8 30.33 33.68 -57.77
CA ILE A 8 29.29 32.72 -58.18
C ILE A 8 29.17 31.56 -57.18
N LYS A 9 30.28 31.07 -56.61
CA LYS A 9 30.24 30.05 -55.54
C LYS A 9 29.63 30.56 -54.24
N ILE A 10 29.89 31.82 -53.86
CA ILE A 10 29.30 32.44 -52.66
C ILE A 10 27.80 32.70 -52.86
N LEU A 11 27.38 33.15 -54.06
CA LEU A 11 25.96 33.33 -54.40
C LEU A 11 25.20 32.00 -54.49
N LEU A 12 25.83 30.93 -54.98
CA LEU A 12 25.24 29.58 -54.99
C LEU A 12 25.15 28.98 -53.58
N LEU A 13 26.11 29.24 -52.69
CA LEU A 13 26.02 28.83 -51.28
C LEU A 13 24.93 29.61 -50.53
N LEU A 14 24.79 30.93 -50.78
CA LEU A 14 23.72 31.75 -50.21
C LEU A 14 22.33 31.34 -50.73
N ALA A 15 22.22 30.96 -52.01
CA ALA A 15 20.97 30.44 -52.57
C ALA A 15 20.59 29.06 -51.99
N LEU A 16 21.57 28.17 -51.72
CA LEU A 16 21.33 26.88 -51.05
C LEU A 16 20.92 27.04 -49.59
N ILE A 17 21.45 28.06 -48.89
CA ILE A 17 21.04 28.38 -47.52
C ILE A 17 19.63 28.99 -47.50
N LEU A 18 19.28 29.84 -48.47
CA LEU A 18 17.95 30.47 -48.59
C LEU A 18 16.84 29.55 -49.13
N SER A 19 17.18 28.44 -49.81
CA SER A 19 16.22 27.42 -50.24
C SER A 19 15.94 26.33 -49.21
N SER A 20 16.59 26.37 -48.04
CA SER A 20 16.33 25.42 -46.94
C SER A 20 15.25 25.89 -45.94
N SER A 21 14.70 27.10 -46.10
CA SER A 21 13.59 27.64 -45.29
C SER A 21 12.20 27.19 -45.76
N SER A 22 12.05 25.95 -46.19
CA SER A 22 10.75 25.34 -46.51
C SER A 22 10.70 23.86 -46.14
N ILE A 23 11.22 23.50 -44.96
CA ILE A 23 10.76 22.29 -44.28
C ILE A 23 9.63 22.72 -43.36
N ARG A 24 8.41 22.24 -43.68
CA ARG A 24 7.27 22.26 -42.76
C ARG A 24 7.72 21.61 -41.45
N VAL A 25 7.87 22.42 -40.42
CA VAL A 25 7.85 21.93 -39.03
C VAL A 25 6.41 21.50 -38.75
N PHE A 26 6.05 20.30 -39.20
CA PHE A 26 5.07 19.48 -38.51
C PHE A 26 5.84 18.55 -37.57
N ALA A 27 6.44 19.18 -36.57
CA ALA A 27 6.67 18.55 -35.29
C ALA A 27 5.88 19.41 -34.30
N GLN A 28 4.70 18.93 -33.94
CA GLN A 28 3.92 19.45 -32.84
C GLN A 28 4.68 19.11 -31.56
N ASP A 29 5.72 19.90 -31.27
CA ASP A 29 6.46 19.86 -30.02
C ASP A 29 5.53 20.50 -28.97
N ASN A 30 4.57 19.71 -28.46
CA ASN A 30 3.77 20.04 -27.28
C ASN A 30 4.68 20.01 -26.03
N LYS A 31 5.69 20.87 -26.00
CA LYS A 31 6.43 21.21 -24.78
C LYS A 31 5.67 22.33 -24.07
N THR A 32 5.29 22.01 -22.84
CA THR A 32 4.66 22.85 -21.81
C THR A 32 5.09 24.32 -21.90
N THR A 33 4.28 25.16 -22.55
CA THR A 33 4.53 26.60 -22.57
C THR A 33 4.09 27.19 -21.22
N SER A 34 4.98 27.22 -20.23
CA SER A 34 4.74 28.10 -19.09
C SER A 34 4.70 29.53 -19.61
N ILE A 35 3.55 30.19 -19.45
CA ILE A 35 3.41 31.60 -19.82
C ILE A 35 4.29 32.39 -18.88
N TYR A 36 5.40 32.93 -19.38
CA TYR A 36 6.24 33.83 -18.61
C TYR A 36 5.46 35.12 -18.33
N VAL A 37 5.20 35.39 -17.06
CA VAL A 37 4.53 36.61 -16.61
C VAL A 37 5.56 37.52 -15.95
N PRO A 38 5.73 38.77 -16.43
CA PRO A 38 6.67 39.71 -15.85
C PRO A 38 6.19 40.18 -14.47
N LYS A 39 7.13 40.49 -13.57
CA LYS A 39 6.83 40.87 -12.16
C LYS A 39 5.80 42.01 -12.02
N TYR A 40 5.78 42.98 -12.95
CA TYR A 40 4.81 44.07 -12.89
C TYR A 40 3.37 43.57 -13.10
N ALA A 41 3.16 42.53 -13.91
CA ALA A 41 1.84 41.97 -14.17
C ALA A 41 1.32 41.18 -12.96
N GLU A 42 2.19 40.71 -12.07
CA GLU A 42 1.80 40.01 -10.85
C GLU A 42 1.51 40.94 -9.66
N GLN A 43 1.61 42.27 -9.84
CA GLN A 43 1.37 43.24 -8.76
C GLN A 43 -0.10 43.35 -8.39
N SER A 44 -1.03 42.92 -9.24
CA SER A 44 -2.45 42.86 -8.92
C SER A 44 -3.17 41.80 -9.72
N VAL A 45 -4.28 41.29 -9.18
CA VAL A 45 -5.16 40.35 -9.88
C VAL A 45 -5.66 40.92 -11.21
N ASN A 46 -5.92 42.23 -11.28
CA ASN A 46 -6.35 42.92 -12.50
C ASN A 46 -5.27 42.91 -13.59
N GLN A 47 -4.04 43.32 -13.25
CA GLN A 47 -2.93 43.35 -14.22
C GLN A 47 -2.60 41.94 -14.71
N LEU A 48 -2.65 40.96 -13.81
CA LEU A 48 -2.38 39.57 -14.15
C LEU A 48 -3.42 39.02 -15.12
N SER A 49 -4.72 39.21 -14.83
CA SER A 49 -5.81 38.78 -15.72
C SER A 49 -5.64 39.40 -17.11
N LYS A 50 -5.41 40.71 -17.19
CA LYS A 50 -5.21 41.41 -18.45
C LYS A 50 -4.00 40.88 -19.22
N PHE A 51 -2.89 40.60 -18.54
CA PHE A 51 -1.68 40.07 -19.18
C PHE A 51 -1.88 38.66 -19.72
N LEU A 52 -2.48 37.76 -18.93
CA LEU A 52 -2.70 36.36 -19.31
C LEU A 52 -3.68 36.20 -20.49
N THR A 53 -4.57 37.18 -20.69
CA THR A 53 -5.70 37.07 -21.62
C THR A 53 -5.64 38.01 -22.82
N SER A 54 -4.71 38.97 -22.87
CA SER A 54 -4.61 39.99 -23.92
C SER A 54 -4.50 39.45 -25.35
N ASN A 55 -3.81 38.32 -25.53
CA ASN A 55 -3.58 37.69 -26.84
C ASN A 55 -4.51 36.50 -27.12
N ALA A 56 -5.46 36.22 -26.23
CA ALA A 56 -6.35 35.08 -26.36
C ALA A 56 -7.60 35.45 -27.19
N LYS A 57 -7.83 34.71 -28.29
CA LYS A 57 -8.93 34.96 -29.23
C LYS A 57 -10.28 34.34 -28.82
N SER A 58 -10.30 33.49 -27.79
CA SER A 58 -11.51 32.82 -27.30
C SER A 58 -11.51 32.72 -25.79
N ASP A 59 -12.70 32.62 -25.20
CA ASP A 59 -12.87 32.46 -23.75
C ASP A 59 -12.25 31.17 -23.23
N TYR A 60 -12.30 30.09 -24.04
CA TYR A 60 -11.54 28.87 -23.79
C TYR A 60 -10.04 29.15 -23.61
N LYS A 61 -9.43 29.90 -24.55
CA LYS A 61 -7.99 30.18 -24.51
C LYS A 61 -7.63 31.10 -23.34
N LYS A 62 -8.49 32.07 -23.00
CA LYS A 62 -8.33 32.91 -21.81
C LYS A 62 -8.31 32.06 -20.54
N ALA A 63 -9.32 31.21 -20.36
CA ALA A 63 -9.44 30.31 -19.21
C ALA A 63 -8.26 29.34 -19.12
N LYS A 64 -7.81 28.78 -20.25
CA LYS A 64 -6.65 27.87 -20.30
C LYS A 64 -5.36 28.57 -19.90
N ASN A 65 -5.12 29.79 -20.37
CA ASN A 65 -3.93 30.56 -20.00
C ASN A 65 -3.91 30.86 -18.49
N ILE A 66 -5.07 31.21 -17.91
CA ILE A 66 -5.22 31.41 -16.46
C ILE A 66 -4.92 30.12 -15.70
N TYR A 67 -5.55 29.01 -16.11
CA TYR A 67 -5.35 27.69 -15.51
C TYR A 67 -3.88 27.25 -15.53
N ASP A 68 -3.24 27.32 -16.69
CA ASP A 68 -1.85 26.91 -16.88
C ASP A 68 -0.91 27.74 -16.04
N TRP A 69 -1.20 29.03 -15.89
CA TRP A 69 -0.39 29.89 -15.03
C TRP A 69 -0.57 29.54 -13.56
N ILE A 70 -1.80 29.36 -13.06
CA ILE A 70 -2.02 28.99 -11.64
C ILE A 70 -1.36 27.64 -11.32
N THR A 71 -1.64 26.61 -12.12
CA THR A 71 -1.17 25.23 -11.87
C THR A 71 0.35 25.09 -11.85
N ASN A 72 1.08 25.92 -12.61
CA ASN A 72 2.54 25.89 -12.66
C ASN A 72 3.22 26.81 -11.63
N ASN A 73 2.49 27.73 -10.99
CA ASN A 73 3.08 28.72 -10.08
C ASN A 73 2.65 28.57 -8.62
N PHE A 74 1.58 27.82 -8.33
CA PHE A 74 1.04 27.71 -6.97
C PHE A 74 1.25 26.33 -6.35
N ILE A 75 1.41 26.30 -5.02
CA ILE A 75 1.58 25.07 -4.22
C ILE A 75 0.47 24.99 -3.16
N LEU A 76 0.00 23.77 -2.87
CA LEU A 76 -0.96 23.51 -1.80
C LEU A 76 -0.41 23.95 -0.43
N GLU A 77 -1.24 24.66 0.33
CA GLU A 77 -1.01 24.93 1.74
C GLU A 77 -1.88 24.03 2.64
N GLU A 78 -1.28 23.48 3.69
CA GLU A 78 -1.99 22.64 4.66
C GLU A 78 -3.11 23.41 5.37
N ARG A 79 -4.31 22.81 5.38
CA ARG A 79 -5.54 23.37 5.96
C ARG A 79 -5.45 23.80 7.43
N TYR A 80 -4.46 23.31 8.18
CA TYR A 80 -4.35 23.55 9.62
C TYR A 80 -3.71 24.89 10.01
N LYS A 81 -3.15 25.65 9.04
CA LYS A 81 -2.52 26.96 9.29
C LYS A 81 -3.39 28.17 8.92
N SER A 82 -4.67 27.96 8.59
CA SER A 82 -5.51 28.94 7.89
C SER A 82 -5.79 30.24 8.68
N LYS A 83 -5.02 31.29 8.39
CA LYS A 83 -5.52 32.67 8.40
C LYS A 83 -6.30 32.89 7.09
N SER A 84 -7.33 33.74 7.10
CA SER A 84 -7.98 34.16 5.85
C SER A 84 -7.05 35.12 5.11
N TYR A 85 -6.72 34.82 3.86
CA TYR A 85 -5.88 35.67 3.01
C TYR A 85 -6.70 36.34 1.92
N THR A 86 -6.40 37.61 1.64
CA THR A 86 -6.97 38.29 0.48
C THR A 86 -6.39 37.70 -0.81
N LEU A 87 -7.10 37.83 -1.94
CA LEU A 87 -6.61 37.38 -3.25
C LEU A 87 -5.21 37.92 -3.58
N GLN A 88 -4.92 39.16 -3.17
CA GLN A 88 -3.62 39.80 -3.34
C GLN A 88 -2.52 39.10 -2.51
N GLN A 89 -2.85 38.68 -1.29
CA GLN A 89 -1.92 37.93 -0.43
C GLN A 89 -1.70 36.52 -0.96
N VAL A 90 -2.75 35.83 -1.42
CA VAL A 90 -2.66 34.52 -2.09
C VAL A 90 -1.76 34.62 -3.32
N LEU A 91 -1.97 35.64 -4.16
CA LEU A 91 -1.15 35.92 -5.35
C LEU A 91 0.32 36.14 -5.00
N LYS A 92 0.62 36.92 -3.96
CA LYS A 92 1.99 37.19 -3.51
C LYS A 92 2.67 35.95 -2.93
N ARG A 93 1.92 35.13 -2.18
CA ARG A 93 2.45 33.93 -1.49
C ARG A 93 2.64 32.75 -2.43
N LYS A 94 1.89 32.71 -3.55
CA LYS A 94 1.86 31.57 -4.49
C LYS A 94 1.52 30.25 -3.80
N ARG A 95 0.73 30.31 -2.73
CA ARG A 95 0.34 29.19 -1.89
C ARG A 95 -1.08 29.40 -1.40
N GLY A 96 -1.85 28.32 -1.33
CA GLY A 96 -3.21 28.37 -0.82
C GLY A 96 -3.91 27.01 -0.73
N THR A 97 -5.10 27.03 -0.14
CA THR A 97 -6.07 25.96 -0.05
C THR A 97 -6.88 25.82 -1.34
N SER A 98 -7.66 24.73 -1.51
CA SER A 98 -8.54 24.58 -2.68
C SER A 98 -9.50 25.75 -2.88
N GLN A 99 -10.02 26.32 -1.78
CA GLN A 99 -10.87 27.51 -1.83
C GLN A 99 -10.14 28.73 -2.41
N GLU A 100 -8.88 28.95 -2.02
CA GLU A 100 -8.08 30.08 -2.50
C GLU A 100 -7.65 29.92 -3.96
N PHE A 101 -7.32 28.70 -4.38
CA PHE A 101 -7.10 28.37 -5.79
C PHE A 101 -8.35 28.68 -6.62
N SER A 102 -9.50 28.20 -6.16
CA SER A 102 -10.76 28.37 -6.87
C SER A 102 -11.22 29.84 -6.92
N ASN A 103 -11.05 30.59 -5.82
CA ASN A 103 -11.34 32.04 -5.77
C ASN A 103 -10.40 32.84 -6.70
N LEU A 104 -9.12 32.47 -6.77
CA LEU A 104 -8.17 33.16 -7.65
C LEU A 104 -8.50 32.92 -9.12
N PHE A 105 -8.78 31.67 -9.50
CA PHE A 105 -9.20 31.33 -10.85
C PHE A 105 -10.47 32.08 -11.24
N ASP A 106 -11.49 32.06 -10.38
CA ASP A 106 -12.77 32.74 -10.59
C ASP A 106 -12.58 34.26 -10.81
N SER A 107 -11.79 34.91 -9.94
CA SER A 107 -11.52 36.34 -10.03
C SER A 107 -10.77 36.73 -11.31
N LEU A 108 -9.80 35.92 -11.73
CA LEU A 108 -9.06 36.16 -12.98
C LEU A 108 -9.94 35.98 -14.21
N CYS A 109 -10.81 34.95 -14.23
CA CYS A 109 -11.79 34.70 -15.29
C CYS A 109 -12.77 35.87 -15.40
N HIS A 110 -13.40 36.26 -14.29
CA HIS A 110 -14.37 37.36 -14.24
C HIS A 110 -13.77 38.68 -14.79
N ARG A 111 -12.51 38.98 -14.46
CA ARG A 111 -11.79 40.17 -14.96
C ARG A 111 -11.45 40.14 -16.44
N SER A 112 -11.51 38.97 -17.06
CA SER A 112 -11.27 38.76 -18.49
C SER A 112 -12.56 38.59 -19.32
N GLY A 113 -13.72 38.73 -18.67
CA GLY A 113 -15.04 38.53 -19.26
C GLY A 113 -15.47 37.07 -19.38
N VAL A 114 -14.69 36.11 -18.86
CA VAL A 114 -15.06 34.70 -18.84
C VAL A 114 -15.96 34.44 -17.64
N VAL A 115 -17.16 33.92 -17.91
CA VAL A 115 -18.10 33.52 -16.85
C VAL A 115 -17.54 32.28 -16.14
N SER A 116 -17.35 32.42 -14.83
CA SER A 116 -16.88 31.35 -13.94
C SER A 116 -17.75 31.32 -12.69
N LYS A 117 -17.93 30.13 -12.12
CA LYS A 117 -18.58 29.90 -10.83
C LYS A 117 -17.74 28.93 -10.01
N GLN A 118 -17.58 29.24 -8.72
CA GLN A 118 -17.01 28.30 -7.75
C GLN A 118 -18.03 27.21 -7.41
N ILE A 119 -17.56 25.96 -7.36
CA ILE A 119 -18.29 24.78 -6.94
C ILE A 119 -17.71 24.30 -5.61
N VAL A 120 -18.61 24.05 -4.66
CA VAL A 120 -18.27 23.47 -3.35
C VAL A 120 -18.72 22.02 -3.33
N GLY A 121 -17.86 21.13 -2.85
CA GLY A 121 -18.23 19.71 -2.80
C GLY A 121 -17.23 18.83 -2.08
N TYR A 122 -17.30 17.56 -2.44
CA TYR A 122 -16.62 16.47 -1.78
C TYR A 122 -15.63 15.85 -2.74
N THR A 123 -14.42 15.60 -2.25
CA THR A 123 -13.46 14.77 -2.94
C THR A 123 -13.08 13.57 -2.11
N PHE A 124 -12.89 12.45 -2.80
CA PHE A 124 -12.11 11.34 -2.27
C PHE A 124 -10.72 11.44 -2.89
N THR A 125 -9.74 11.88 -2.10
CA THR A 125 -8.33 11.67 -2.42
C THR A 125 -7.97 10.21 -2.15
N GLU A 126 -6.73 9.80 -2.45
CA GLU A 126 -6.18 8.52 -1.99
C GLU A 126 -6.32 8.34 -0.45
N ASN A 127 -6.56 9.43 0.29
CA ASN A 127 -6.83 9.43 1.72
C ASN A 127 -8.33 9.36 2.00
N LYS A 128 -8.99 8.27 1.58
CA LYS A 128 -10.42 8.07 1.91
C LYS A 128 -10.60 8.17 3.43
N PRO A 129 -11.50 9.04 3.92
CA PRO A 129 -11.76 9.15 5.36
C PRO A 129 -12.24 7.80 5.90
N ILE A 130 -11.87 7.49 7.14
CA ILE A 130 -12.26 6.23 7.82
C ILE A 130 -13.78 6.10 7.86
N ILE A 131 -14.45 7.24 8.00
CA ILE A 131 -15.89 7.36 7.85
C ILE A 131 -16.21 7.92 6.47
N LYS A 132 -17.10 7.24 5.76
CA LYS A 132 -17.65 7.74 4.50
C LYS A 132 -18.95 8.52 4.73
N VAL A 133 -18.88 9.62 5.45
CA VAL A 133 -20.03 10.51 5.63
C VAL A 133 -19.72 11.87 5.02
N LEU A 134 -20.56 12.28 4.06
CA LEU A 134 -20.51 13.58 3.41
C LEU A 134 -21.32 14.58 4.24
N TYR A 135 -20.72 15.14 5.30
CA TYR A 135 -21.37 16.17 6.15
C TYR A 135 -20.66 17.53 6.09
N GLN A 136 -19.44 17.55 5.58
CA GLN A 136 -18.67 18.75 5.36
C GLN A 136 -17.98 18.64 3.99
N PRO A 137 -18.42 19.41 2.99
CA PRO A 137 -17.68 19.60 1.76
C PRO A 137 -16.22 19.94 2.06
N ASN A 138 -15.33 19.17 1.46
CA ASN A 138 -13.90 19.20 1.73
C ASN A 138 -13.10 19.72 0.53
N HIS A 139 -13.75 20.24 -0.51
CA HIS A 139 -13.03 20.73 -1.69
C HIS A 139 -13.80 21.81 -2.44
N TYR A 140 -13.04 22.61 -3.19
CA TYR A 140 -13.54 23.72 -4.01
C TYR A 140 -12.86 23.66 -5.38
N TRP A 141 -13.66 23.77 -6.44
CA TRP A 141 -13.21 23.85 -7.82
C TRP A 141 -14.11 24.81 -8.59
N ASN A 142 -14.01 24.89 -9.92
CA ASN A 142 -14.74 25.86 -10.72
C ASN A 142 -15.49 25.21 -11.88
N ALA A 143 -16.47 25.93 -12.40
CA ALA A 143 -17.02 25.72 -13.73
C ALA A 143 -16.92 27.02 -14.54
N ILE A 144 -16.70 26.89 -15.84
CA ILE A 144 -16.67 28.00 -16.80
C ILE A 144 -17.73 27.77 -17.88
N LEU A 145 -18.35 28.85 -18.34
CA LEU A 145 -19.33 28.81 -19.43
C LEU A 145 -18.66 29.25 -20.73
N ILE A 146 -18.66 28.37 -21.74
CA ILE A 146 -18.09 28.63 -23.07
C ILE A 146 -19.08 28.14 -24.11
N ASP A 147 -19.46 29.00 -25.06
CA ASP A 147 -20.38 28.66 -26.16
C ASP A 147 -21.65 27.92 -25.66
N ASN A 148 -22.26 28.44 -24.59
CA ASN A 148 -23.43 27.88 -23.88
C ASN A 148 -23.24 26.50 -23.23
N ASN A 149 -22.00 26.02 -23.10
CA ASN A 149 -21.68 24.77 -22.42
C ASN A 149 -20.85 25.02 -21.17
N TRP A 150 -21.22 24.37 -20.06
CA TRP A 150 -20.47 24.39 -18.81
C TRP A 150 -19.33 23.38 -18.82
N TYR A 151 -18.14 23.81 -18.43
CA TYR A 151 -16.95 22.97 -18.30
C TYR A 151 -16.35 23.06 -16.91
N LEU A 152 -15.97 21.91 -16.34
CA LEU A 152 -15.38 21.84 -14.99
C LEU A 152 -13.88 22.17 -15.03
N VAL A 153 -13.35 22.77 -13.98
CA VAL A 153 -11.93 23.13 -13.86
C VAL A 153 -11.48 22.98 -12.41
N ASP A 154 -10.41 22.22 -12.17
CA ASP A 154 -9.74 22.13 -10.86
C ASP A 154 -8.26 22.52 -10.97
N CYS A 155 -7.97 23.75 -10.52
CA CYS A 155 -6.61 24.28 -10.49
C CYS A 155 -5.72 23.64 -9.42
N LEU A 156 -6.29 23.13 -8.31
CA LEU A 156 -5.48 22.53 -7.26
C LEU A 156 -5.02 21.14 -7.69
N TRP A 157 -5.92 20.28 -8.16
CA TRP A 157 -5.53 18.94 -8.61
C TRP A 157 -4.73 18.98 -9.92
N GLY A 158 -4.90 20.04 -10.73
CA GLY A 158 -4.01 20.33 -11.86
C GLY A 158 -2.59 20.79 -11.49
N SER A 159 -2.38 21.25 -10.25
CA SER A 159 -1.08 21.74 -9.76
C SER A 159 -0.17 20.61 -9.28
N ASN A 160 0.95 20.95 -8.64
CA ASN A 160 1.89 19.99 -8.04
C ASN A 160 1.24 18.97 -7.09
N TYR A 161 0.03 19.20 -6.56
CA TYR A 161 -0.71 18.22 -5.76
C TYR A 161 -1.10 16.96 -6.55
N GLY A 162 -1.56 17.11 -7.81
CA GLY A 162 -1.90 15.97 -8.66
C GLY A 162 -0.70 15.23 -9.24
N ARG A 163 0.51 15.79 -9.10
CA ARG A 163 1.78 15.27 -9.65
C ARG A 163 2.60 14.46 -8.63
N LEU A 164 2.12 14.33 -7.39
CA LEU A 164 2.83 13.59 -6.33
C LEU A 164 2.56 12.08 -6.49
N LYS A 165 3.58 11.29 -6.83
CA LYS A 165 3.50 9.84 -6.68
C LYS A 165 4.67 9.27 -5.89
N LYS A 166 4.30 8.32 -5.02
CA LYS A 166 5.15 7.30 -4.37
C LYS A 166 6.17 7.87 -3.36
N LEU A 167 5.93 7.59 -2.08
CA LEU A 167 7.00 7.54 -1.09
C LEU A 167 7.94 6.39 -1.47
N THR A 168 9.10 6.70 -2.03
CA THR A 168 10.20 5.72 -2.10
C THR A 168 11.10 5.98 -0.90
N PHE A 169 11.23 4.96 -0.06
CA PHE A 169 12.26 4.90 0.97
C PHE A 169 13.53 4.35 0.33
N ASP A 170 14.69 4.92 0.67
CA ASP A 170 15.97 4.27 0.40
C ASP A 170 16.06 2.91 1.12
N ILE A 171 17.01 2.07 0.69
CA ILE A 171 17.19 0.69 1.18
C ILE A 171 17.42 0.66 2.71
N ASP A 172 17.91 1.78 3.27
CA ASP A 172 18.19 1.97 4.70
C ASP A 172 17.06 2.69 5.48
N GLY A 173 15.97 3.10 4.82
CA GLY A 173 14.79 3.70 5.45
C GLY A 173 14.99 5.11 6.05
N ASN A 174 16.04 5.82 5.65
CA ASN A 174 16.45 7.11 6.21
C ASN A 174 15.99 8.33 5.39
N SER A 175 15.54 8.15 4.14
CA SER A 175 15.08 9.27 3.31
C SER A 175 13.80 8.97 2.52
N VAL A 176 12.93 9.98 2.43
CA VAL A 176 11.70 9.99 1.62
C VAL A 176 11.95 10.85 0.39
N ASN A 177 11.88 10.24 -0.79
CA ASN A 177 11.85 10.99 -2.05
C ASN A 177 10.43 11.05 -2.61
N TYR A 178 10.03 12.25 -3.08
CA TYR A 178 8.81 12.46 -3.85
C TYR A 178 9.19 12.61 -5.32
N GLU A 179 8.68 11.74 -6.19
CA GLU A 179 8.78 11.98 -7.63
C GLU A 179 7.71 13.00 -8.05
N ILE A 180 8.16 14.13 -8.60
CA ILE A 180 7.29 15.11 -9.28
C ILE A 180 7.28 14.74 -10.75
N LYS A 181 6.13 14.29 -11.27
CA LYS A 181 5.97 14.16 -12.73
C LYS A 181 5.80 15.53 -13.38
N ASN A 182 6.48 15.75 -14.51
CA ASN A 182 6.17 16.84 -15.42
C ASN A 182 5.38 16.30 -16.63
N GLY A 183 4.18 16.86 -16.88
CA GLY A 183 3.41 16.69 -18.14
C GLY A 183 2.28 15.63 -18.14
N LYS A 184 1.18 15.94 -18.85
CA LYS A 184 -0.12 15.24 -19.01
C LYS A 184 -1.14 15.29 -17.86
N GLU A 185 -0.76 15.07 -16.60
CA GLU A 185 -1.72 15.09 -15.46
C GLU A 185 -2.26 16.50 -15.14
N ALA A 186 -1.57 17.58 -15.54
CA ALA A 186 -2.13 18.93 -15.42
C ALA A 186 -3.25 19.20 -16.45
N GLU A 187 -3.28 18.50 -17.58
CA GLU A 187 -4.36 18.69 -18.56
C GLU A 187 -5.64 17.95 -18.15
N THR A 188 -5.55 16.94 -17.27
CA THR A 188 -6.71 16.12 -16.86
C THR A 188 -7.71 16.84 -15.96
N TYR A 189 -7.39 18.05 -15.48
CA TYR A 189 -8.28 18.82 -14.60
C TYR A 189 -8.71 20.17 -15.20
N PHE A 190 -8.46 20.39 -16.49
CA PHE A 190 -9.01 21.52 -17.25
C PHE A 190 -10.03 21.02 -18.28
N CYS A 191 -11.31 21.31 -18.06
CA CYS A 191 -12.43 20.79 -18.86
C CYS A 191 -12.46 19.25 -18.94
N PRO A 192 -12.30 18.50 -17.82
CA PRO A 192 -12.46 17.05 -17.86
C PRO A 192 -13.91 16.67 -18.18
N LEU A 193 -14.09 15.45 -18.69
CA LEU A 193 -15.42 14.89 -18.86
C LEU A 193 -16.09 14.72 -17.49
N PRO A 194 -17.31 15.23 -17.28
CA PRO A 194 -18.02 15.10 -16.00
C PRO A 194 -18.13 13.66 -15.49
N GLN A 195 -18.38 12.70 -16.38
CA GLN A 195 -18.45 11.26 -16.08
C GLN A 195 -17.14 10.66 -15.54
N ASP A 196 -16.00 11.30 -15.80
CA ASP A 196 -14.71 10.91 -15.23
C ASP A 196 -14.42 11.67 -13.94
N LEU A 197 -14.71 12.97 -13.90
CA LEU A 197 -14.44 13.78 -12.72
C LEU A 197 -15.31 13.35 -11.53
N ILE A 198 -16.57 12.96 -11.76
CA ILE A 198 -17.52 12.53 -10.72
C ILE A 198 -17.03 11.33 -9.90
N LYS A 199 -16.09 10.54 -10.43
CA LYS A 199 -15.46 9.40 -9.72
C LYS A 199 -14.63 9.85 -8.52
N THR A 200 -14.22 11.12 -8.51
CA THR A 200 -13.37 11.71 -7.48
C THR A 200 -13.93 13.00 -6.88
N HIS A 201 -14.73 13.78 -7.63
CA HIS A 201 -15.30 15.06 -7.24
C HIS A 201 -16.83 15.01 -7.30
N PHE A 202 -17.46 14.98 -6.13
CA PHE A 202 -18.91 14.99 -5.98
C PHE A 202 -19.38 16.37 -5.52
N PRO A 203 -20.06 17.16 -6.37
CA PRO A 203 -20.54 18.50 -6.00
C PRO A 203 -21.61 18.41 -4.91
N ALA A 204 -21.64 19.41 -4.02
CA ALA A 204 -22.67 19.47 -2.99
C ALA A 204 -24.06 19.76 -3.62
N ASP A 205 -24.13 20.71 -4.55
CA ASP A 205 -25.30 20.98 -5.38
C ASP A 205 -25.29 20.03 -6.60
N PRO A 206 -26.29 19.14 -6.74
CA PRO A 206 -26.30 18.11 -7.77
C PRO A 206 -26.37 18.66 -9.20
N ASN A 207 -26.77 19.93 -9.41
CA ASN A 207 -26.81 20.53 -10.73
C ASN A 207 -25.42 20.63 -11.37
N TRP A 208 -24.37 20.75 -10.55
CA TRP A 208 -22.98 20.81 -11.00
C TRP A 208 -22.37 19.45 -11.36
N GLN A 209 -23.13 18.34 -11.28
CA GLN A 209 -22.63 17.04 -11.77
C GLN A 209 -22.47 17.04 -13.29
N LEU A 210 -23.27 17.82 -14.02
CA LEU A 210 -23.26 17.90 -15.49
C LEU A 210 -23.37 16.51 -16.15
N LEU A 211 -24.25 15.67 -15.61
CA LEU A 211 -24.59 14.34 -16.11
C LEU A 211 -26.06 14.33 -16.54
N GLU A 212 -26.40 13.50 -17.52
CA GLU A 212 -27.81 13.24 -17.86
C GLU A 212 -28.54 12.60 -16.67
N ASN A 213 -27.87 11.66 -15.98
CA ASN A 213 -28.35 10.99 -14.78
C ASN A 213 -27.42 11.28 -13.60
N SER A 214 -27.85 12.14 -12.68
CA SER A 214 -27.08 12.47 -11.47
C SER A 214 -27.00 11.29 -10.51
N ILE A 215 -25.82 11.05 -9.93
CA ILE A 215 -25.63 10.05 -8.88
C ILE A 215 -25.97 10.63 -7.50
N THR A 216 -26.31 9.75 -6.57
CA THR A 216 -26.56 10.09 -5.18
C THR A 216 -25.28 10.09 -4.35
N SER A 217 -25.31 10.79 -3.21
CA SER A 217 -24.23 10.73 -2.21
C SER A 217 -23.92 9.30 -1.75
N LYS A 218 -24.92 8.41 -1.69
CA LYS A 218 -24.77 7.01 -1.31
C LYS A 218 -23.97 6.22 -2.35
N GLU A 219 -24.30 6.38 -3.64
CA GLU A 219 -23.59 5.76 -4.76
C GLU A 219 -22.13 6.22 -4.80
N PHE A 220 -21.88 7.53 -4.67
CA PHE A 220 -20.52 8.08 -4.59
C PHE A 220 -19.72 7.47 -3.43
N ILE A 221 -20.28 7.42 -2.21
CA ILE A 221 -19.67 6.78 -1.03
C ILE A 221 -19.31 5.30 -1.29
N GLN A 222 -20.17 4.58 -2.00
CA GLN A 222 -19.99 3.17 -2.31
C GLN A 222 -19.00 2.94 -3.46
N ASN A 223 -18.60 3.99 -4.20
CA ASN A 223 -17.88 3.91 -5.48
C ASN A 223 -18.69 3.13 -6.52
N ASP A 224 -20.01 3.24 -6.46
CA ASP A 224 -20.91 2.70 -7.48
C ASP A 224 -21.14 3.77 -8.54
N PHE A 225 -20.47 3.60 -9.69
CA PHE A 225 -20.58 4.48 -10.84
C PHE A 225 -21.24 3.77 -12.03
N SER A 226 -21.92 2.65 -11.79
CA SER A 226 -22.54 1.82 -12.85
C SER A 226 -23.62 2.58 -13.64
N LYS A 227 -24.25 3.57 -13.01
CA LYS A 227 -25.30 4.42 -13.61
C LYS A 227 -24.78 5.76 -14.14
N VAL A 228 -23.46 6.02 -14.05
CA VAL A 228 -22.90 7.27 -14.59
C VAL A 228 -23.04 7.24 -16.10
N ASP A 229 -23.77 8.22 -16.62
CA ASP A 229 -24.08 8.36 -18.04
C ASP A 229 -23.22 9.47 -18.68
N LYS A 230 -23.58 9.85 -19.91
CA LYS A 230 -22.95 10.92 -20.68
C LYS A 230 -23.09 12.28 -20.01
N ALA A 231 -22.14 13.14 -20.36
CA ALA A 231 -22.10 14.53 -19.95
C ALA A 231 -23.29 15.34 -20.50
N LYS A 232 -23.92 16.12 -19.62
CA LYS A 232 -24.93 17.15 -19.93
C LYS A 232 -24.34 18.53 -19.61
N LEU A 233 -23.69 19.14 -20.59
CA LEU A 233 -22.97 20.41 -20.41
C LEU A 233 -23.88 21.64 -20.43
N GLN A 234 -25.08 21.54 -21.02
CA GLN A 234 -26.09 22.59 -21.03
C GLN A 234 -27.05 22.40 -19.86
N ASN A 235 -27.30 23.46 -19.09
CA ASN A 235 -28.16 23.37 -17.92
C ASN A 235 -28.84 24.71 -17.63
N GLU A 236 -30.14 24.78 -17.94
CA GLU A 236 -30.96 25.99 -17.80
C GLU A 236 -30.95 26.57 -16.37
N ILE A 237 -30.92 25.71 -15.34
CA ILE A 237 -30.84 26.13 -13.94
C ILE A 237 -29.51 26.86 -13.66
N LEU A 238 -28.41 26.32 -14.19
CA LEU A 238 -27.09 26.94 -14.05
C LEU A 238 -26.96 28.22 -14.89
N ASP A 239 -27.68 28.31 -16.01
CA ASP A 239 -27.72 29.52 -16.83
C ASP A 239 -28.45 30.65 -16.11
N GLU A 240 -29.46 30.34 -15.29
CA GLU A 240 -30.09 31.30 -14.38
C GLU A 240 -29.14 31.76 -13.27
N TYR A 241 -28.27 30.88 -12.76
CA TYR A 241 -27.26 31.25 -11.75
C TYR A 241 -26.29 32.33 -12.23
N VAL A 242 -26.07 32.48 -13.55
CA VAL A 242 -25.25 33.55 -14.12
C VAL A 242 -25.84 34.93 -13.83
N LYS A 243 -27.17 35.03 -13.78
CA LYS A 243 -27.91 36.28 -13.57
C LYS A 243 -27.97 36.69 -12.09
N LEU A 244 -27.68 35.76 -11.18
CA LEU A 244 -27.76 35.97 -9.74
C LEU A 244 -26.56 36.74 -9.19
N HIS A 245 -26.82 37.63 -8.23
CA HIS A 245 -25.77 38.20 -7.39
C HIS A 245 -25.07 37.08 -6.59
N CYS A 246 -23.82 37.30 -6.16
CA CYS A 246 -23.01 36.28 -5.51
C CYS A 246 -23.70 35.65 -4.28
N SER A 247 -24.30 36.48 -3.41
CA SER A 247 -25.06 36.03 -2.23
C SER A 247 -26.28 35.18 -2.59
N ASP A 248 -26.93 35.49 -3.70
CA ASP A 248 -28.14 34.80 -4.15
C ASP A 248 -27.78 33.43 -4.74
N TYR A 249 -26.74 33.38 -5.58
CA TYR A 249 -26.18 32.14 -6.08
C TYR A 249 -25.75 31.20 -4.95
N LEU A 250 -25.00 31.73 -3.96
CA LEU A 250 -24.53 30.93 -2.82
C LEU A 250 -25.71 30.36 -2.01
N TYR A 251 -26.78 31.15 -1.82
CA TYR A 251 -27.98 30.70 -1.16
C TYR A 251 -28.71 29.61 -1.95
N GLU A 252 -29.07 29.84 -3.22
CA GLU A 252 -29.78 28.86 -4.04
C GLU A 252 -29.00 27.54 -4.17
N SER A 253 -27.69 27.64 -4.44
CA SER A 253 -26.84 26.44 -4.54
C SER A 253 -26.76 25.68 -3.22
N SER A 254 -26.71 26.39 -2.08
CA SER A 254 -26.74 25.74 -0.76
C SER A 254 -28.08 25.07 -0.43
N LYS A 255 -29.20 25.62 -0.90
CA LYS A 255 -30.54 25.02 -0.73
C LYS A 255 -30.65 23.73 -1.53
N ASN A 256 -30.19 23.74 -2.77
CA ASN A 256 -30.11 22.55 -3.62
C ASN A 256 -29.18 21.50 -3.01
N ALA A 257 -28.03 21.93 -2.48
CA ALA A 257 -27.11 21.04 -1.79
C ALA A 257 -27.73 20.41 -0.53
N PHE A 258 -28.48 21.19 0.25
CA PHE A 258 -29.17 20.70 1.44
C PHE A 258 -30.31 19.74 1.10
N ALA A 259 -31.10 20.04 0.06
CA ALA A 259 -32.16 19.17 -0.42
C ALA A 259 -31.63 17.83 -0.91
N HIS A 260 -30.48 17.83 -1.59
CA HIS A 260 -29.83 16.61 -2.07
C HIS A 260 -29.15 15.80 -0.96
N ASN A 261 -28.57 16.49 0.03
CA ASN A 261 -27.96 15.87 1.20
C ASN A 261 -28.19 16.75 2.43
N THR A 262 -29.13 16.33 3.28
CA THR A 262 -29.56 17.02 4.50
C THR A 262 -28.45 17.21 5.53
N LYS A 263 -27.26 16.64 5.31
CA LYS A 263 -26.08 16.86 6.17
C LYS A 263 -25.34 18.17 5.85
N ASN A 264 -25.62 18.84 4.73
CA ASN A 264 -24.96 20.08 4.25
C ASN A 264 -25.32 21.35 5.07
N HIS A 265 -25.55 21.22 6.37
CA HIS A 265 -25.93 22.34 7.24
C HIS A 265 -24.88 23.45 7.29
N ARG A 266 -23.59 23.11 7.14
CA ARG A 266 -22.49 24.09 7.17
C ARG A 266 -22.63 25.13 6.07
N GLN A 267 -22.90 24.70 4.84
CA GLN A 267 -23.06 25.57 3.67
C GLN A 267 -24.30 26.43 3.83
N LEU A 268 -25.42 25.81 4.24
CA LEU A 268 -26.68 26.50 4.44
C LEU A 268 -26.58 27.60 5.52
N ALA A 269 -25.82 27.35 6.59
CA ALA A 269 -25.59 28.33 7.64
C ALA A 269 -24.87 29.58 7.12
N VAL A 270 -23.81 29.39 6.33
CA VAL A 270 -23.02 30.49 5.75
C VAL A 270 -23.82 31.28 4.74
N SER A 271 -24.42 30.60 3.77
CA SER A 271 -25.15 31.26 2.69
C SER A 271 -26.38 32.00 3.19
N SER A 272 -27.08 31.48 4.20
CA SER A 272 -28.24 32.15 4.82
C SER A 272 -27.81 33.42 5.57
N LEU A 273 -26.66 33.38 6.27
CA LEU A 273 -26.10 34.57 6.92
C LEU A 273 -25.73 35.65 5.89
N GLU A 274 -25.03 35.25 4.83
CA GLU A 274 -24.65 36.18 3.74
C GLU A 274 -25.87 36.74 3.00
N LYS A 275 -26.88 35.90 2.75
CA LYS A 275 -28.15 36.34 2.15
C LYS A 275 -28.83 37.37 3.03
N GLY A 276 -28.95 37.12 4.34
CA GLY A 276 -29.51 38.08 5.30
C GLY A 276 -28.75 39.41 5.33
N LYS A 277 -27.41 39.37 5.28
CA LYS A 277 -26.55 40.57 5.23
C LYS A 277 -26.66 41.33 3.90
N SER A 278 -26.82 40.63 2.78
CA SER A 278 -26.92 41.23 1.44
C SER A 278 -28.21 42.00 1.20
N LEU A 279 -29.26 41.76 2.01
CA LEU A 279 -30.50 42.50 1.90
C LEU A 279 -30.28 43.97 2.28
N VAL A 280 -30.34 44.84 1.27
CA VAL A 280 -30.24 46.30 1.40
C VAL A 280 -31.62 46.90 1.57
N PHE A 281 -31.72 47.85 2.50
CA PHE A 281 -32.95 48.58 2.79
C PHE A 281 -33.24 49.64 1.72
N ASP A 282 -34.49 49.74 1.26
CA ASP A 282 -34.95 50.85 0.41
C ASP A 282 -35.56 51.95 1.29
N VAL A 283 -34.88 53.10 1.33
CA VAL A 283 -35.27 54.27 2.14
C VAL A 283 -36.65 54.82 1.74
N LYS A 284 -37.09 54.58 0.49
CA LYS A 284 -38.39 55.07 -0.02
C LYS A 284 -39.56 54.09 0.21
N ALA A 285 -39.31 52.93 0.80
CA ALA A 285 -40.33 51.89 0.99
C ALA A 285 -41.42 52.30 2.00
N THR A 286 -42.66 51.83 1.76
CA THR A 286 -43.79 51.97 2.67
C THR A 286 -43.58 51.17 3.96
N GLN A 287 -44.28 51.52 5.06
CA GLN A 287 -44.14 50.78 6.33
C GLN A 287 -44.45 49.27 6.20
N LYS A 288 -45.38 48.89 5.31
CA LYS A 288 -45.68 47.49 4.99
C LYS A 288 -44.49 46.78 4.36
N GLU A 289 -43.84 47.42 3.41
CA GLU A 289 -42.64 46.90 2.75
C GLU A 289 -41.44 46.82 3.71
N LYS A 290 -41.29 47.80 4.62
CA LYS A 290 -40.29 47.77 5.69
C LYS A 290 -40.49 46.57 6.61
N ASN A 291 -41.73 46.31 7.04
CA ASN A 291 -42.05 45.16 7.88
C ASN A 291 -41.72 43.83 7.16
N LEU A 292 -42.08 43.73 5.87
CA LEU A 292 -41.77 42.56 5.04
C LEU A 292 -40.26 42.37 4.85
N PHE A 293 -39.50 43.45 4.65
CA PHE A 293 -38.04 43.42 4.55
C PHE A 293 -37.41 42.82 5.81
N PHE A 294 -37.76 43.33 6.99
CA PHE A 294 -37.23 42.80 8.25
C PHE A 294 -37.69 41.37 8.53
N GLN A 295 -38.91 40.99 8.14
CA GLN A 295 -39.38 39.62 8.25
C GLN A 295 -38.54 38.66 7.39
N LYS A 296 -38.27 39.02 6.13
CA LYS A 296 -37.39 38.25 5.24
C LYS A 296 -35.98 38.12 5.82
N LYS A 297 -35.41 39.22 6.33
CA LYS A 297 -34.08 39.22 6.95
C LYS A 297 -34.03 38.31 8.19
N GLN A 298 -35.06 38.35 9.03
CA GLN A 298 -35.20 37.45 10.19
C GLN A 298 -35.28 35.98 9.78
N ILE A 299 -36.01 35.63 8.71
CA ILE A 299 -36.10 34.25 8.21
C ILE A 299 -34.70 33.71 7.87
N TYR A 300 -33.90 34.45 7.11
CA TYR A 300 -32.55 34.03 6.74
C TYR A 300 -31.62 33.88 7.95
N TYR A 301 -31.72 34.79 8.92
CA TYR A 301 -30.94 34.69 10.16
C TYR A 301 -31.35 33.51 11.04
N HIS A 302 -32.65 33.22 11.16
CA HIS A 302 -33.11 32.01 11.85
C HIS A 302 -32.68 30.73 11.14
N GLU A 303 -32.70 30.69 9.80
CA GLU A 303 -32.17 29.57 9.01
C GLU A 303 -30.66 29.40 9.22
N ALA A 304 -29.90 30.50 9.26
CA ALA A 304 -28.46 30.48 9.53
C ALA A 304 -28.14 29.89 10.91
N ALA A 305 -28.80 30.39 11.97
CA ALA A 305 -28.56 29.94 13.35
C ALA A 305 -29.00 28.48 13.57
N SER A 306 -30.19 28.10 13.08
CA SER A 306 -30.69 26.72 13.22
C SER A 306 -29.82 25.71 12.44
N SER A 307 -29.32 26.10 11.27
CA SER A 307 -28.36 25.29 10.50
C SER A 307 -27.01 25.18 11.20
N ALA A 308 -26.49 26.28 11.76
CA ALA A 308 -25.24 26.27 12.53
C ALA A 308 -25.34 25.35 13.76
N LEU A 309 -26.45 25.40 14.50
CA LEU A 309 -26.70 24.53 15.64
C LEU A 309 -26.76 23.05 15.22
N SER A 310 -27.51 22.75 14.15
CA SER A 310 -27.61 21.40 13.61
C SER A 310 -26.25 20.86 13.13
N TYR A 311 -25.43 21.71 12.51
CA TYR A 311 -24.07 21.37 12.10
C TYR A 311 -23.17 21.10 13.32
N SER A 312 -23.26 21.91 14.38
CA SER A 312 -22.49 21.71 15.63
C SER A 312 -22.79 20.35 16.30
N SER A 313 -24.07 19.96 16.35
CA SER A 313 -24.49 18.64 16.84
C SER A 313 -23.94 17.52 15.95
N ASN A 314 -24.04 17.67 14.63
CA ASN A 314 -23.52 16.71 13.65
C ASN A 314 -22.00 16.54 13.76
N VAL A 315 -21.24 17.63 13.89
CA VAL A 315 -19.78 17.61 14.07
C VAL A 315 -19.39 16.79 15.30
N SER A 316 -20.13 16.93 16.41
CA SER A 316 -19.91 16.14 17.63
C SER A 316 -20.14 14.64 17.38
N LEU A 317 -21.25 14.31 16.72
CA LEU A 317 -21.62 12.93 16.38
C LEU A 317 -20.58 12.29 15.45
N TYR A 318 -20.22 12.95 14.36
CA TYR A 318 -19.27 12.41 13.39
C TYR A 318 -17.85 12.30 13.97
N SER A 319 -17.44 13.25 14.81
CA SER A 319 -16.16 13.16 15.52
C SER A 319 -16.11 11.96 16.46
N LYS A 320 -17.22 11.62 17.12
CA LYS A 320 -17.33 10.40 17.94
C LYS A 320 -17.21 9.13 17.07
N ILE A 321 -17.99 9.06 16.00
CA ILE A 321 -17.94 7.93 15.04
C ILE A 321 -16.52 7.80 14.48
N GLU A 322 -15.79 8.89 14.28
CA GLU A 322 -14.45 8.86 13.67
C GLU A 322 -13.43 8.26 14.62
N LYS A 323 -13.51 8.64 15.90
CA LYS A 323 -12.67 8.10 16.97
C LYS A 323 -12.93 6.60 17.15
N GLU A 324 -14.18 6.16 17.05
CA GLU A 324 -14.57 4.74 17.10
C GLU A 324 -14.04 3.97 15.87
N ALA A 325 -14.26 4.50 14.67
CA ALA A 325 -13.80 3.89 13.43
C ALA A 325 -12.26 3.82 13.36
N LEU A 326 -11.56 4.87 13.82
CA LEU A 326 -10.11 4.88 13.97
C LEU A 326 -9.64 3.80 14.95
N SER A 327 -10.33 3.64 16.08
CA SER A 327 -9.99 2.62 17.08
C SER A 327 -10.17 1.20 16.53
N LEU A 328 -11.23 0.95 15.77
CA LEU A 328 -11.44 -0.31 15.05
C LEU A 328 -10.36 -0.54 13.99
N TRP A 329 -10.07 0.49 13.18
CA TRP A 329 -9.06 0.42 12.14
C TRP A 329 -7.67 0.10 12.72
N ILE A 330 -7.26 0.78 13.80
CA ILE A 330 -6.00 0.53 14.52
C ILE A 330 -5.97 -0.90 15.08
N ARG A 331 -7.10 -1.40 15.59
CA ARG A 331 -7.18 -2.78 16.08
C ARG A 331 -6.93 -3.78 14.95
N HIS A 332 -7.63 -3.65 13.83
CA HIS A 332 -7.55 -4.61 12.72
C HIS A 332 -6.25 -4.51 11.92
N ASN A 333 -5.72 -3.31 11.70
CA ASN A 333 -4.56 -3.09 10.83
C ASN A 333 -3.24 -2.98 11.58
N ILE A 334 -3.24 -2.68 12.89
CA ILE A 334 -2.01 -2.60 13.67
C ILE A 334 -2.03 -3.68 14.76
N GLY A 335 -3.08 -3.72 15.57
CA GLY A 335 -3.16 -4.60 16.74
C GLY A 335 -3.09 -6.08 16.40
N VAL A 336 -4.02 -6.57 15.58
CA VAL A 336 -4.16 -8.00 15.27
C VAL A 336 -2.92 -8.57 14.57
N PRO A 337 -2.39 -7.97 13.49
CA PRO A 337 -1.21 -8.50 12.79
C PRO A 337 0.02 -8.54 13.67
N ILE A 338 0.28 -7.46 14.43
CA ILE A 338 1.43 -7.39 15.34
C ILE A 338 1.30 -8.39 16.49
N ALA A 339 0.10 -8.58 17.04
CA ALA A 339 -0.14 -9.58 18.07
C ALA A 339 0.03 -11.01 17.54
N LYS A 340 -0.43 -11.30 16.31
CA LYS A 340 -0.21 -12.60 15.66
C LYS A 340 1.28 -12.89 15.55
N ARG A 341 2.08 -11.93 15.05
CA ARG A 341 3.52 -12.08 14.93
C ARG A 341 4.22 -12.21 16.28
N ALA A 342 3.81 -11.44 17.28
CA ALA A 342 4.35 -11.55 18.64
C ALA A 342 4.16 -12.96 19.21
N LYS A 343 2.96 -13.54 19.06
CA LYS A 343 2.66 -14.91 19.49
C LYS A 343 3.46 -15.95 18.72
N TYR A 344 3.70 -15.74 17.43
CA TYR A 344 4.60 -16.59 16.64
C TYR A 344 6.01 -16.56 17.25
N ILE A 345 6.57 -15.37 17.49
CA ILE A 345 7.90 -15.22 18.06
C ILE A 345 8.00 -15.89 19.44
N GLU A 346 7.04 -15.68 20.33
CA GLU A 346 7.02 -16.33 21.65
C GLU A 346 7.05 -17.85 21.57
N ARG A 347 6.38 -18.43 20.57
CA ARG A 347 6.34 -19.87 20.35
C ARG A 347 7.65 -20.45 19.81
N PHE A 348 8.34 -19.70 18.96
CA PHE A 348 9.47 -20.22 18.17
C PHE A 348 10.84 -19.66 18.59
N SER A 349 10.90 -18.58 19.37
CA SER A 349 12.16 -18.06 19.91
C SER A 349 12.72 -19.01 20.97
N LEU A 350 14.04 -19.14 20.99
CA LEU A 350 14.80 -19.94 21.93
C LEU A 350 15.52 -19.04 22.92
N ASP A 351 15.51 -19.45 24.19
CA ASP A 351 16.37 -18.87 25.21
C ASP A 351 17.79 -19.45 25.16
N LYS A 352 18.70 -18.85 25.93
CA LYS A 352 20.10 -19.28 26.00
C LYS A 352 20.24 -20.73 26.49
N ASN A 353 19.35 -21.18 27.37
CA ASN A 353 19.39 -22.52 27.93
C ASN A 353 19.05 -23.58 26.89
N ASN A 354 18.04 -23.33 26.06
CA ASN A 354 17.65 -24.22 24.97
C ASN A 354 18.73 -24.30 23.88
N ILE A 355 19.41 -23.18 23.59
CA ILE A 355 20.56 -23.16 22.67
C ILE A 355 21.70 -24.03 23.23
N ALA A 356 22.11 -23.80 24.48
CA ALA A 356 23.18 -24.56 25.12
C ALA A 356 22.86 -26.07 25.19
N LYS A 357 21.58 -26.43 25.41
CA LYS A 357 21.14 -27.83 25.40
C LYS A 357 21.33 -28.48 24.03
N LYS A 358 21.04 -27.77 22.94
CA LYS A 358 21.22 -28.29 21.56
C LYS A 358 22.69 -28.40 21.18
N GLU A 359 23.52 -27.43 21.57
CA GLU A 359 24.97 -27.49 21.38
C GLU A 359 25.59 -28.69 22.12
N LEU A 360 25.13 -28.96 23.35
CA LEU A 360 25.55 -30.15 24.09
C LEU A 360 25.13 -31.45 23.40
N GLN A 361 23.91 -31.49 22.84
CA GLN A 361 23.44 -32.64 22.05
C GLN A 361 24.34 -32.89 20.82
N LEU A 362 24.74 -31.83 20.11
CA LEU A 362 25.66 -31.95 18.98
C LEU A 362 27.04 -32.47 19.41
N LYS A 363 27.56 -31.99 20.53
CA LYS A 363 28.84 -32.46 21.08
C LYS A 363 28.78 -33.95 21.44
N ASN A 364 27.69 -34.40 22.05
CA ASN A 364 27.47 -35.81 22.36
C ASN A 364 27.31 -36.67 21.10
N LEU A 365 26.59 -36.19 20.08
CA LEU A 365 26.47 -36.86 18.79
C LEU A 365 27.82 -37.02 18.09
N GLN A 366 28.66 -35.99 18.14
CA GLN A 366 30.02 -36.05 17.59
C GLN A 366 30.88 -37.09 18.31
N ALA A 367 30.82 -37.13 19.65
CA ALA A 367 31.53 -38.13 20.43
C ALA A 367 31.05 -39.57 20.10
N ASN A 368 29.74 -39.77 19.95
CA ASN A 368 29.16 -41.05 19.57
C ASN A 368 29.57 -41.49 18.16
N LEU A 369 29.67 -40.54 17.21
CA LEU A 369 30.16 -40.80 15.86
C LEU A 369 31.63 -41.25 15.90
N ASN A 370 32.49 -40.51 16.61
CA ASN A 370 33.91 -40.87 16.76
C ASN A 370 34.08 -42.26 17.37
N HIS A 371 33.31 -42.58 18.41
CA HIS A 371 33.33 -43.90 19.04
C HIS A 371 32.86 -45.01 18.09
N PHE A 372 31.83 -44.74 17.28
CA PHE A 372 31.35 -45.69 16.28
C PHE A 372 32.39 -45.96 15.20
N GLU A 373 33.05 -44.91 14.70
CA GLU A 373 34.14 -45.02 13.72
C GLU A 373 35.30 -45.86 14.25
N GLU A 374 35.69 -45.64 15.50
CA GLU A 374 36.71 -46.42 16.19
C GLU A 374 36.29 -47.90 16.34
N LYS A 375 35.02 -48.16 16.66
CA LYS A 375 34.50 -49.53 16.76
C LYS A 375 34.49 -50.26 15.41
N VAL A 376 34.18 -49.55 14.33
CA VAL A 376 34.20 -50.11 12.97
C VAL A 376 35.64 -50.37 12.52
N SER A 377 36.59 -49.46 12.81
CA SER A 377 37.99 -49.63 12.44
C SER A 377 38.69 -50.79 13.17
N LYS A 378 38.29 -51.07 14.42
CA LYS A 378 38.79 -52.19 15.22
C LYS A 378 38.13 -53.54 14.90
N LYS A 379 37.11 -53.57 14.03
CA LYS A 379 36.35 -54.80 13.76
C LYS A 379 37.17 -55.77 12.92
N HIS A 380 37.51 -56.92 13.51
CA HIS A 380 38.25 -57.97 12.83
C HIS A 380 37.30 -58.89 12.05
N TYR A 381 37.59 -59.09 10.76
CA TYR A 381 36.86 -60.03 9.90
C TYR A 381 37.82 -61.16 9.56
N SER A 382 37.71 -62.25 10.32
CA SER A 382 38.63 -63.40 10.26
C SER A 382 38.50 -64.16 8.93
N SER A 383 39.62 -64.47 8.29
CA SER A 383 39.67 -65.44 7.19
C SER A 383 39.50 -66.87 7.70
N LEU A 384 38.89 -67.74 6.90
CA LEU A 384 38.74 -69.15 7.25
C LEU A 384 40.12 -69.85 7.39
N LYS A 385 40.32 -70.54 8.52
CA LYS A 385 41.50 -71.40 8.77
C LYS A 385 41.22 -72.81 8.27
N LYS A 386 42.23 -73.49 7.74
CA LYS A 386 42.13 -74.88 7.28
C LYS A 386 41.62 -75.79 8.42
N PRO A 387 40.61 -76.65 8.19
CA PRO A 387 40.08 -77.55 9.20
C PRO A 387 41.16 -78.54 9.65
N ARG A 388 41.21 -78.82 10.96
CA ARG A 388 42.26 -79.66 11.59
C ARG A 388 42.03 -81.16 11.41
N ARG A 389 40.84 -81.59 10.99
CA ARG A 389 40.45 -83.00 10.77
C ARG A 389 39.68 -83.10 9.47
N LYS A 390 39.88 -84.19 8.72
CA LYS A 390 39.09 -84.49 7.53
C LYS A 390 37.70 -84.98 7.94
N VAL A 391 36.66 -84.48 7.29
CA VAL A 391 35.26 -84.87 7.50
C VAL A 391 34.80 -85.74 6.34
N ALA A 392 33.93 -86.72 6.62
CA ALA A 392 33.31 -87.55 5.60
C ALA A 392 32.31 -86.73 4.78
N GLU A 393 32.24 -86.98 3.48
CA GLU A 393 31.36 -86.25 2.57
C GLU A 393 29.89 -86.64 2.79
N ASP A 394 29.03 -85.64 3.02
CA ASP A 394 27.58 -85.81 3.19
C ASP A 394 26.84 -85.07 2.05
N PRO A 395 26.42 -85.78 0.99
CA PRO A 395 25.74 -85.19 -0.17
C PRO A 395 24.44 -84.46 0.20
N LEU A 396 23.72 -84.91 1.24
CA LEU A 396 22.47 -84.30 1.67
C LEU A 396 22.73 -82.94 2.32
N TYR A 397 23.78 -82.83 3.14
CA TYR A 397 24.21 -81.57 3.73
C TYR A 397 24.54 -80.53 2.64
N PHE A 398 25.29 -80.91 1.60
CA PHE A 398 25.62 -79.99 0.50
C PHE A 398 24.38 -79.52 -0.26
N LYS A 399 23.42 -80.42 -0.53
CA LYS A 399 22.18 -80.09 -1.23
C LYS A 399 21.32 -79.10 -0.43
N VAL A 400 21.06 -79.40 0.84
CA VAL A 400 20.26 -78.54 1.73
C VAL A 400 20.92 -77.19 1.95
N THR A 401 22.23 -77.16 2.22
CA THR A 401 22.97 -75.92 2.45
C THR A 401 22.99 -75.02 1.20
N LYS A 402 23.11 -75.60 -0.01
CA LYS A 402 23.03 -74.82 -1.26
C LYS A 402 21.65 -74.22 -1.49
N GLN A 403 20.58 -74.98 -1.22
CA GLN A 403 19.21 -74.46 -1.30
C GLN A 403 18.98 -73.30 -0.30
N GLN A 404 19.47 -73.44 0.94
CA GLN A 404 19.39 -72.36 1.94
C GLN A 404 20.16 -71.10 1.52
N ILE A 405 21.26 -71.26 0.77
CA ILE A 405 22.01 -70.12 0.21
C ILE A 405 21.20 -69.43 -0.89
N GLU A 406 20.57 -70.18 -1.79
CA GLU A 406 19.72 -69.62 -2.86
C GLU A 406 18.52 -68.84 -2.27
N GLU A 407 17.88 -69.39 -1.23
CA GLU A 407 16.81 -68.71 -0.49
C GLU A 407 17.30 -67.42 0.18
N ALA A 408 18.47 -67.47 0.83
CA ALA A 408 19.09 -66.29 1.44
C ALA A 408 19.44 -65.21 0.40
N ASP A 409 19.88 -65.61 -0.80
CA ASP A 409 20.26 -64.68 -1.88
C ASP A 409 19.06 -63.92 -2.43
N SER A 410 17.93 -64.61 -2.63
CA SER A 410 16.68 -63.95 -3.03
C SER A 410 16.23 -62.93 -1.98
N ILE A 411 16.34 -63.27 -0.69
CA ILE A 411 15.95 -62.37 0.42
C ILE A 411 16.90 -61.17 0.51
N ILE A 412 18.21 -61.40 0.41
CA ILE A 412 19.23 -60.33 0.44
C ILE A 412 18.97 -59.34 -0.69
N GLN A 413 18.75 -59.82 -1.92
CA GLN A 413 18.49 -58.98 -3.08
C GLN A 413 17.23 -58.10 -2.89
N GLU A 414 16.16 -58.67 -2.34
CA GLU A 414 14.94 -57.92 -2.04
C GLU A 414 15.17 -56.82 -0.99
N ILE A 415 15.94 -57.14 0.07
CA ILE A 415 16.27 -56.18 1.13
C ILE A 415 17.17 -55.07 0.62
N GLU A 416 18.18 -55.38 -0.19
CA GLU A 416 19.07 -54.40 -0.80
C GLU A 416 18.31 -53.41 -1.69
N LEU A 417 17.35 -53.91 -2.49
CA LEU A 417 16.49 -53.05 -3.32
C LEU A 417 15.59 -52.15 -2.46
N LYS A 418 15.05 -52.66 -1.35
CA LYS A 418 14.28 -51.85 -0.38
C LYS A 418 15.14 -50.77 0.27
N ILE A 419 16.35 -51.11 0.71
CA ILE A 419 17.31 -50.16 1.31
C ILE A 419 17.64 -49.05 0.31
N ALA A 420 18.02 -49.39 -0.93
CA ALA A 420 18.33 -48.41 -1.96
C ALA A 420 17.16 -47.44 -2.25
N ASN A 421 15.93 -47.95 -2.26
CA ASN A 421 14.74 -47.11 -2.42
C ASN A 421 14.52 -46.17 -1.21
N LEU A 422 14.65 -46.70 0.01
CA LEU A 422 14.51 -45.91 1.24
C LEU A 422 15.60 -44.83 1.34
N GLU A 423 16.83 -45.11 0.93
CA GLU A 423 17.93 -44.13 0.85
C GLU A 423 17.61 -43.01 -0.16
N SER A 424 17.11 -43.37 -1.34
CA SER A 424 16.68 -42.42 -2.37
C SER A 424 15.56 -41.50 -1.86
N ILE A 425 14.54 -42.07 -1.22
CA ILE A 425 13.45 -41.31 -0.59
C ILE A 425 14.00 -40.38 0.50
N ASN A 426 14.91 -40.87 1.35
CA ASN A 426 15.49 -40.05 2.42
C ASN A 426 16.20 -38.83 1.86
N LYS A 427 17.02 -39.01 0.81
CA LYS A 427 17.71 -37.91 0.14
C LYS A 427 16.74 -36.85 -0.37
N ILE A 428 15.67 -37.27 -1.07
CA ILE A 428 14.63 -36.36 -1.58
C ILE A 428 13.97 -35.60 -0.43
N LEU A 429 13.64 -36.27 0.68
CA LEU A 429 13.00 -35.64 1.83
C LEU A 429 13.93 -34.64 2.53
N GLN A 430 15.22 -34.96 2.67
CA GLN A 430 16.22 -34.05 3.26
C GLN A 430 16.44 -32.83 2.37
N ASP A 431 16.49 -33.00 1.05
CA ASP A 431 16.62 -31.88 0.10
C ASP A 431 15.39 -30.95 0.17
N LYS A 432 14.17 -31.51 0.18
CA LYS A 432 12.93 -30.74 0.37
C LYS A 432 12.91 -30.01 1.71
N ARG A 433 13.34 -30.66 2.79
CA ARG A 433 13.43 -30.05 4.12
C ARG A 433 14.38 -28.86 4.11
N ARG A 434 15.56 -29.04 3.51
CA ARG A 434 16.59 -28.00 3.39
C ARG A 434 16.08 -26.79 2.62
N GLU A 435 15.43 -27.02 1.47
CA GLU A 435 14.81 -25.98 0.67
C GLU A 435 13.77 -25.18 1.47
N GLN A 436 12.86 -25.86 2.16
CA GLN A 436 11.84 -25.20 2.97
C GLN A 436 12.41 -24.40 4.14
N ILE A 437 13.48 -24.87 4.78
CA ILE A 437 14.19 -24.12 5.83
C ILE A 437 14.78 -22.83 5.25
N LEU A 438 15.41 -22.89 4.07
CA LEU A 438 15.97 -21.72 3.38
C LEU A 438 14.88 -20.71 2.98
N VAL A 439 13.76 -21.19 2.43
CA VAL A 439 12.61 -20.31 2.10
C VAL A 439 12.05 -19.65 3.37
N LYS A 440 11.88 -20.41 4.46
CA LYS A 440 11.42 -19.87 5.74
C LYS A 440 12.39 -18.81 6.29
N LYS A 441 13.70 -19.04 6.18
CA LYS A 441 14.74 -18.07 6.54
C LYS A 441 14.58 -16.76 5.75
N SER A 442 14.45 -16.84 4.42
CA SER A 442 14.21 -15.67 3.57
C SER A 442 12.93 -14.89 3.93
N LEU A 443 11.84 -15.61 4.23
CA LEU A 443 10.60 -14.98 4.65
C LEU A 443 10.71 -14.29 6.02
N ASN A 444 11.46 -14.87 6.96
CA ASN A 444 11.72 -14.21 8.25
C ASN A 444 12.51 -12.90 8.05
N TYR A 445 13.52 -12.86 7.18
CA TYR A 445 14.20 -11.60 6.84
C TYR A 445 13.26 -10.57 6.22
N SER A 446 12.44 -11.00 5.25
CA SER A 446 11.43 -10.14 4.62
C SER A 446 10.46 -9.57 5.65
N GLN A 447 10.03 -10.40 6.60
CA GLN A 447 9.13 -9.99 7.68
C GLN A 447 9.75 -8.88 8.54
N THR A 448 11.05 -8.97 8.82
CA THR A 448 11.78 -7.94 9.56
C THR A 448 11.79 -6.62 8.81
N SER A 449 12.09 -6.65 7.51
CA SER A 449 12.04 -5.45 6.67
C SER A 449 10.63 -4.84 6.66
N TYR A 450 9.58 -5.64 6.51
CA TYR A 450 8.20 -5.15 6.52
C TYR A 450 7.81 -4.54 7.88
N LEU A 451 8.24 -5.15 8.99
CA LEU A 451 8.02 -4.60 10.34
C LEU A 451 8.77 -3.28 10.56
N GLN A 452 10.00 -3.15 10.06
CA GLN A 452 10.78 -1.90 10.14
C GLN A 452 10.13 -0.78 9.34
N GLN A 453 9.75 -1.06 8.09
CA GLN A 453 9.01 -0.10 7.26
C GLN A 453 7.70 0.31 7.93
N PHE A 454 6.97 -0.64 8.52
CA PHE A 454 5.73 -0.33 9.23
C PHE A 454 5.96 0.55 10.46
N LYS A 455 7.03 0.29 11.23
CA LYS A 455 7.46 1.13 12.35
C LYS A 455 7.71 2.57 11.87
N LEU A 456 8.48 2.76 10.80
CA LEU A 456 8.79 4.08 10.24
C LEU A 456 7.53 4.80 9.74
N LEU A 457 6.68 4.09 8.99
CA LEU A 457 5.43 4.63 8.47
C LEU A 457 4.49 5.12 9.59
N LEU A 458 4.49 4.47 10.76
CA LEU A 458 3.70 4.92 11.90
C LEU A 458 4.20 6.24 12.52
N GLN A 459 5.43 6.65 12.22
CA GLN A 459 6.05 7.87 12.76
C GLN A 459 5.97 9.06 11.80
N VAL A 460 5.51 8.84 10.56
CA VAL A 460 5.34 9.88 9.54
C VAL A 460 3.87 10.10 9.24
N ASP A 461 3.50 11.29 8.75
CA ASP A 461 2.10 11.58 8.40
C ASP A 461 1.72 10.97 7.05
N VAL A 462 1.54 9.65 7.06
CA VAL A 462 1.05 8.88 5.92
C VAL A 462 -0.43 8.52 6.09
N THR A 463 -1.00 8.14 4.97
CA THR A 463 -2.40 7.74 4.83
C THR A 463 -2.65 6.41 5.54
N LEU A 464 -3.87 6.22 6.07
CA LEU A 464 -4.26 4.93 6.65
C LEU A 464 -4.30 3.81 5.60
N GLN A 465 -4.49 4.13 4.31
CA GLN A 465 -4.41 3.13 3.26
C GLN A 465 -2.98 2.61 3.07
N VAL A 466 -1.98 3.51 3.11
CA VAL A 466 -0.56 3.13 3.04
C VAL A 466 -0.19 2.22 4.21
N LEU A 467 -0.61 2.58 5.44
CA LEU A 467 -0.39 1.75 6.62
C LEU A 467 -1.14 0.40 6.53
N GLY A 468 -2.37 0.41 6.02
CA GLY A 468 -3.16 -0.81 5.80
C GLY A 468 -2.51 -1.74 4.76
N HIS A 469 -1.96 -1.18 3.69
CA HIS A 469 -1.21 -1.94 2.69
C HIS A 469 0.01 -2.60 3.33
N GLN A 470 0.83 -1.85 4.06
CA GLN A 470 2.01 -2.39 4.73
C GLN A 470 1.66 -3.50 5.72
N SER A 471 0.60 -3.31 6.50
CA SER A 471 0.06 -4.32 7.41
C SER A 471 -0.39 -5.60 6.69
N SER A 472 -0.97 -5.46 5.50
CA SER A 472 -1.35 -6.61 4.68
C SER A 472 -0.14 -7.42 4.22
N GLN A 473 1.01 -6.78 3.95
CA GLN A 473 2.26 -7.47 3.58
C GLN A 473 2.79 -8.29 4.75
N ILE A 474 2.82 -7.71 5.96
CA ILE A 474 3.16 -8.41 7.21
C ILE A 474 2.27 -9.65 7.38
N THR A 475 0.96 -9.51 7.16
CA THR A 475 0.00 -10.62 7.32
C THR A 475 0.19 -11.72 6.27
N ARG A 476 0.48 -11.35 5.01
CA ARG A 476 0.72 -12.29 3.91
C ARG A 476 1.94 -13.16 4.17
N VAL A 477 3.05 -12.54 4.55
CA VAL A 477 4.29 -13.26 4.87
C VAL A 477 4.08 -14.18 6.08
N ASP A 478 3.37 -13.74 7.12
CA ASP A 478 3.02 -14.61 8.25
C ASP A 478 2.20 -15.84 7.83
N ASN A 479 1.24 -15.67 6.91
CA ASN A 479 0.46 -16.80 6.39
C ASN A 479 1.35 -17.78 5.59
N SER A 480 2.30 -17.28 4.79
CA SER A 480 3.26 -18.12 4.08
C SER A 480 4.17 -18.89 5.05
N ILE A 481 4.64 -18.24 6.12
CA ILE A 481 5.43 -18.89 7.17
C ILE A 481 4.62 -19.98 7.87
N ASP A 482 3.35 -19.72 8.21
CA ASP A 482 2.47 -20.70 8.86
C ASP A 482 2.28 -21.97 8.01
N VAL A 483 2.15 -21.83 6.68
CA VAL A 483 2.05 -22.96 5.75
C VAL A 483 3.36 -23.76 5.72
N LEU A 484 4.50 -23.08 5.63
CA LEU A 484 5.81 -23.74 5.61
C LEU A 484 6.10 -24.48 6.92
N VAL A 485 5.74 -23.91 8.07
CA VAL A 485 5.90 -24.57 9.37
C VAL A 485 5.08 -25.86 9.45
N LYS A 486 3.88 -25.90 8.86
CA LYS A 486 3.08 -27.13 8.78
C LYS A 486 3.71 -28.16 7.84
N SER A 487 4.19 -27.71 6.67
CA SER A 487 4.84 -28.60 5.70
C SER A 487 6.14 -29.21 6.25
N LEU A 488 6.98 -28.41 6.89
CA LEU A 488 8.21 -28.87 7.55
C LEU A 488 7.92 -29.95 8.58
N LYS A 489 6.87 -29.79 9.39
CA LYS A 489 6.46 -30.82 10.37
C LYS A 489 6.04 -32.13 9.72
N THR A 490 5.41 -32.09 8.54
CA THR A 490 5.05 -33.30 7.80
C THR A 490 6.30 -33.99 7.27
N ILE A 491 7.21 -33.24 6.64
CA ILE A 491 8.47 -33.77 6.12
C ILE A 491 9.31 -34.38 7.25
N GLU A 492 9.39 -33.72 8.41
CA GLU A 492 10.13 -34.25 9.56
C GLU A 492 9.56 -35.58 10.06
N LYS A 493 8.23 -35.76 10.02
CA LYS A 493 7.60 -37.05 10.36
C LYS A 493 7.92 -38.12 9.33
N GLU A 494 7.89 -37.80 8.04
CA GLU A 494 8.21 -38.72 6.95
C GLU A 494 9.67 -39.19 7.02
N ILE A 495 10.60 -38.28 7.30
CA ILE A 495 12.02 -38.61 7.51
C ILE A 495 12.20 -39.59 8.67
N VAL A 496 11.53 -39.34 9.81
CA VAL A 496 11.61 -40.24 10.98
C VAL A 496 11.07 -41.63 10.65
N LEU A 497 9.95 -41.71 9.95
CA LEU A 497 9.36 -42.99 9.53
C LEU A 497 10.30 -43.74 8.57
N ASN A 498 10.82 -43.05 7.56
CA ASN A 498 11.73 -43.62 6.58
C ASN A 498 13.03 -44.11 7.21
N ASN A 499 13.63 -43.33 8.10
CA ASN A 499 14.84 -43.72 8.84
C ASN A 499 14.61 -44.95 9.75
N THR A 500 13.41 -45.08 10.32
CA THR A 500 13.04 -46.24 11.14
C THR A 500 12.99 -47.51 10.28
N GLU A 501 12.36 -47.44 9.11
CA GLU A 501 12.27 -48.57 8.19
C GLU A 501 13.64 -48.92 7.59
N LEU A 502 14.47 -47.91 7.26
CA LEU A 502 15.84 -48.12 6.80
C LEU A 502 16.66 -48.89 7.85
N SER A 503 16.63 -48.45 9.11
CA SER A 503 17.35 -49.12 10.21
C SER A 503 16.93 -50.59 10.40
N LYS A 504 15.63 -50.87 10.25
CA LYS A 504 15.07 -52.24 10.32
C LYS A 504 15.59 -53.11 9.19
N ASN A 505 15.52 -52.64 7.94
CA ASN A 505 15.98 -53.39 6.77
C ASN A 505 17.51 -53.59 6.79
N THR A 506 18.29 -52.59 7.20
CA THR A 506 19.75 -52.73 7.35
C THR A 506 20.13 -53.73 8.44
N SER A 507 19.32 -53.84 9.50
CA SER A 507 19.52 -54.86 10.55
C SER A 507 19.20 -56.27 10.04
N GLU A 508 18.14 -56.42 9.26
CA GLU A 508 17.79 -57.70 8.63
C GLU A 508 18.82 -58.12 7.58
N LEU A 509 19.32 -57.19 6.75
CA LEU A 509 20.39 -57.44 5.79
C LEU A 509 21.62 -58.03 6.47
N LYS A 510 22.07 -57.42 7.58
CA LYS A 510 23.20 -57.94 8.36
C LYS A 510 22.94 -59.35 8.89
N LYS A 511 21.72 -59.63 9.33
CA LYS A 511 21.35 -60.97 9.83
C LYS A 511 21.43 -61.99 8.70
N GLN A 512 20.87 -61.70 7.53
CA GLN A 512 20.90 -62.59 6.37
C GLN A 512 22.32 -62.81 5.84
N LEU A 513 23.14 -61.75 5.74
CA LEU A 513 24.55 -61.86 5.38
C LEU A 513 25.34 -62.72 6.38
N ASN A 514 25.09 -62.59 7.69
CA ASN A 514 25.72 -63.46 8.70
C ASN A 514 25.26 -64.92 8.58
N THR A 515 23.98 -65.16 8.29
CA THR A 515 23.47 -66.51 8.01
C THR A 515 24.20 -67.12 6.81
N LYS A 516 24.25 -66.39 5.68
CA LYS A 516 24.97 -66.82 4.46
C LYS A 516 26.46 -67.07 4.74
N LEU A 517 27.11 -66.19 5.50
CA LEU A 517 28.51 -66.33 5.93
C LEU A 517 28.75 -67.64 6.72
N ASN A 518 27.83 -68.00 7.62
CA ASN A 518 27.91 -69.23 8.41
C ASN A 518 27.66 -70.50 7.56
N LEU A 519 26.76 -70.44 6.58
CA LEU A 519 26.51 -71.54 5.64
C LEU A 519 27.76 -71.84 4.79
N TYR A 520 28.41 -70.82 4.22
CA TYR A 520 29.67 -71.00 3.48
C TYR A 520 30.83 -71.48 4.35
N ARG A 521 30.88 -71.06 5.62
CA ARG A 521 31.83 -71.62 6.60
C ARG A 521 31.61 -73.11 6.81
N GLY A 522 30.35 -73.55 6.90
CA GLY A 522 29.97 -74.96 6.98
C GLY A 522 30.41 -75.75 5.74
N LEU A 523 30.10 -75.25 4.54
CA LEU A 523 30.52 -75.85 3.27
C LEU A 523 32.05 -75.95 3.14
N TYR A 524 32.80 -74.93 3.54
CA TYR A 524 34.26 -74.96 3.53
C TYR A 524 34.85 -76.03 4.46
N ILE A 525 34.23 -76.25 5.63
CA ILE A 525 34.66 -77.29 6.57
C ILE A 525 34.33 -78.69 6.02
N MET A 526 33.09 -78.91 5.55
CA MET A 526 32.61 -80.20 5.06
C MET A 526 33.27 -80.64 3.75
N SER A 527 33.71 -79.68 2.93
CA SER A 527 34.47 -79.94 1.68
C SER A 527 35.96 -80.16 1.89
N ASN A 528 36.45 -80.22 3.14
CA ASN A 528 37.86 -80.37 3.47
C ASN A 528 38.76 -79.24 2.89
N ALA A 529 38.29 -77.99 2.99
CA ALA A 529 38.95 -76.76 2.53
C ALA A 529 38.96 -76.53 1.02
N ASP A 530 37.82 -76.73 0.36
CA ASP A 530 37.64 -76.25 -1.01
C ASP A 530 37.77 -74.71 -1.07
N VAL A 531 38.68 -74.26 -1.92
CA VAL A 531 39.02 -72.85 -2.10
C VAL A 531 37.84 -72.05 -2.68
N THR A 532 36.91 -72.69 -3.40
CA THR A 532 35.73 -72.02 -3.98
C THR A 532 34.81 -71.45 -2.90
N TYR A 533 34.46 -72.25 -1.88
CA TYR A 533 33.64 -71.78 -0.75
C TYR A 533 34.38 -70.76 0.12
N LYS A 534 35.72 -70.81 0.18
CA LYS A 534 36.51 -69.78 0.85
C LYS A 534 36.40 -68.43 0.12
N LYS A 535 36.48 -68.41 -1.21
CA LYS A 535 36.31 -67.18 -1.99
C LYS A 535 34.94 -66.55 -1.78
N GLU A 536 33.87 -67.36 -1.79
CA GLU A 536 32.52 -66.86 -1.53
C GLU A 536 32.33 -66.37 -0.08
N TYR A 537 32.92 -67.07 0.90
CA TYR A 537 32.97 -66.60 2.29
C TYR A 537 33.65 -65.23 2.41
N ASP A 538 34.81 -65.06 1.77
CA ASP A 538 35.57 -63.80 1.81
C ASP A 538 34.78 -62.65 1.16
N LYS A 539 34.06 -62.90 0.04
CA LYS A 539 33.14 -61.93 -0.59
C LYS A 539 32.01 -61.48 0.35
N ILE A 540 31.38 -62.40 1.06
CA ILE A 540 30.30 -62.06 2.01
C ILE A 540 30.86 -61.25 3.19
N ASN A 541 32.07 -61.59 3.64
CA ASN A 541 32.78 -60.83 4.67
C ASN A 541 33.07 -59.39 4.21
N GLU A 542 33.42 -59.19 2.94
CA GLU A 542 33.60 -57.89 2.31
C GLU A 542 32.26 -57.12 2.21
N ALA A 543 31.19 -57.75 1.74
CA ALA A 543 29.85 -57.14 1.73
C ALA A 543 29.40 -56.71 3.14
N LEU A 544 29.66 -57.53 4.16
CA LEU A 544 29.42 -57.14 5.56
C LEU A 544 30.27 -55.93 5.98
N ARG A 545 31.54 -55.83 5.56
CA ARG A 545 32.38 -54.64 5.80
C ARG A 545 31.77 -53.40 5.15
N GLU A 546 31.35 -53.50 3.90
CA GLU A 546 30.71 -52.39 3.17
C GLU A 546 29.45 -51.88 3.87
N VAL A 547 28.60 -52.78 4.39
CA VAL A 547 27.42 -52.36 5.18
C VAL A 547 27.80 -51.54 6.41
N PHE A 548 28.84 -51.92 7.16
CA PHE A 548 29.30 -51.12 8.32
C PHE A 548 29.99 -49.82 7.92
N TYR A 549 30.65 -49.81 6.76
CA TYR A 549 31.27 -48.60 6.20
C TYR A 549 30.20 -47.60 5.75
N ASN A 550 29.19 -48.04 5.00
CA ASN A 550 28.08 -47.19 4.55
C ASN A 550 27.31 -46.59 5.74
N GLN A 551 27.06 -47.36 6.79
CA GLN A 551 26.48 -46.83 8.03
C GLN A 551 27.34 -45.76 8.72
N THR A 552 28.67 -45.83 8.58
CA THR A 552 29.55 -44.77 9.07
C THR A 552 29.37 -43.50 8.24
N LEU A 553 29.29 -43.61 6.92
CA LEU A 553 29.04 -42.48 6.02
C LEU A 553 27.68 -41.84 6.29
N GLU A 554 26.62 -42.63 6.45
CA GLU A 554 25.28 -42.15 6.80
C GLU A 554 25.31 -41.34 8.10
N LYS A 555 25.92 -41.86 9.16
CA LYS A 555 26.02 -41.15 10.45
C LYS A 555 26.83 -39.86 10.36
N ARG A 556 27.85 -39.80 9.49
CA ARG A 556 28.58 -38.55 9.21
C ARG A 556 27.68 -37.53 8.54
N GLU A 557 26.91 -37.94 7.54
CA GLU A 557 25.98 -37.03 6.85
C GLU A 557 24.84 -36.59 7.78
N ASP A 558 24.30 -37.47 8.60
CA ASP A 558 23.32 -37.12 9.65
C ASP A 558 23.88 -36.08 10.63
N TYR A 559 25.12 -36.27 11.07
CA TYR A 559 25.79 -35.30 11.94
C TYR A 559 25.95 -33.93 11.26
N LYS A 560 26.45 -33.90 10.02
CA LYS A 560 26.57 -32.66 9.23
C LYS A 560 25.21 -31.96 9.08
N MET A 561 24.16 -32.71 8.77
CA MET A 561 22.80 -32.18 8.65
C MET A 561 22.30 -31.63 9.98
N MET A 562 22.57 -32.28 11.11
CA MET A 562 22.21 -31.76 12.44
C MET A 562 22.95 -30.48 12.80
N VAL A 563 24.24 -30.38 12.46
CA VAL A 563 25.03 -29.14 12.64
C VAL A 563 24.41 -28.01 11.82
N TRP A 564 24.18 -28.23 10.52
CA TRP A 564 23.56 -27.23 9.65
C TRP A 564 22.17 -26.79 10.13
N ASN A 565 21.34 -27.73 10.58
CA ASN A 565 20.01 -27.42 11.13
C ASN A 565 20.10 -26.57 12.41
N ASN A 566 21.11 -26.81 13.25
CA ASN A 566 21.32 -26.01 14.46
C ASN A 566 21.77 -24.59 14.13
N GLU A 567 22.70 -24.43 13.17
CA GLU A 567 23.12 -23.11 12.67
C GLU A 567 21.92 -22.35 12.08
N ALA A 568 21.15 -22.97 11.19
CA ALA A 568 19.97 -22.34 10.58
C ALA A 568 18.91 -21.95 11.63
N MET A 569 18.77 -22.72 12.70
CA MET A 569 17.88 -22.41 13.82
C MET A 569 18.41 -21.26 14.68
N GLN A 570 19.71 -21.18 14.93
CA GLN A 570 20.32 -20.05 15.64
C GLN A 570 20.13 -18.75 14.86
N ASP A 571 20.41 -18.77 13.55
CA ASP A 571 20.14 -17.64 12.64
C ASP A 571 18.68 -17.19 12.70
N GLU A 572 17.73 -18.15 12.65
CA GLU A 572 16.31 -17.85 12.77
C GLU A 572 15.99 -17.21 14.12
N ASN A 573 16.58 -17.71 15.22
CA ASN A 573 16.33 -17.18 16.54
C ASN A 573 16.82 -15.73 16.68
N GLU A 574 18.00 -15.41 16.15
CA GLU A 574 18.51 -14.05 16.13
C GLU A 574 17.54 -13.09 15.42
N GLU A 575 17.01 -13.52 14.27
CA GLU A 575 16.06 -12.73 13.51
C GLU A 575 14.72 -12.57 14.27
N LEU A 576 14.23 -13.61 14.93
CA LEU A 576 13.03 -13.52 15.77
C LEU A 576 13.23 -12.57 16.96
N LEU A 577 14.41 -12.56 17.58
CA LEU A 577 14.74 -11.63 18.66
C LEU A 577 14.82 -10.18 18.16
N ARG A 578 15.35 -9.96 16.95
CA ARG A 578 15.35 -8.66 16.28
C ARG A 578 13.92 -8.17 16.04
N GLN A 579 13.05 -9.02 15.51
CA GLN A 579 11.63 -8.72 15.33
C GLN A 579 10.92 -8.45 16.66
N LYS A 580 11.25 -9.19 17.73
CA LYS A 580 10.71 -8.96 19.09
C LYS A 580 11.00 -7.55 19.59
N LYS A 581 12.17 -6.99 19.25
CA LYS A 581 12.52 -5.60 19.58
C LYS A 581 11.67 -4.62 18.75
N ILE A 582 11.57 -4.83 17.45
CA ILE A 582 10.79 -3.97 16.54
C ILE A 582 9.32 -3.95 16.93
N ILE A 583 8.72 -5.10 17.26
CA ILE A 583 7.33 -5.20 17.71
C ILE A 583 7.08 -4.40 18.99
N ARG A 584 8.00 -4.45 19.96
CA ARG A 584 7.90 -3.63 21.18
C ARG A 584 7.88 -2.14 20.85
N ASP A 585 8.70 -1.71 19.90
CA ASP A 585 8.72 -0.31 19.45
C ASP A 585 7.41 0.06 18.73
N ILE A 586 6.91 -0.80 17.83
CA ILE A 586 5.63 -0.60 17.13
C ILE A 586 4.48 -0.44 18.13
N LEU A 587 4.43 -1.27 19.18
CA LEU A 587 3.38 -1.18 20.19
C LEU A 587 3.41 0.13 20.98
N LYS A 588 4.60 0.68 21.26
CA LYS A 588 4.76 2.01 21.85
C LYS A 588 4.33 3.12 20.89
N ILE A 589 4.79 3.06 19.63
CA ILE A 589 4.43 4.06 18.62
C ILE A 589 2.93 4.04 18.34
N LYS A 590 2.29 2.86 18.35
CA LYS A 590 0.85 2.69 18.17
C LYS A 590 0.03 3.50 19.19
N SER A 591 0.46 3.57 20.46
CA SER A 591 -0.28 4.36 21.47
C SER A 591 -0.18 5.85 21.20
N GLU A 592 1.01 6.35 20.86
CA GLU A 592 1.21 7.76 20.50
C GLU A 592 0.47 8.13 19.22
N PHE A 593 0.60 7.32 18.16
CA PHE A 593 -0.12 7.48 16.90
C PHE A 593 -1.65 7.60 17.12
N ARG A 594 -2.21 6.74 17.98
CA ARG A 594 -3.64 6.80 18.32
C ARG A 594 -3.98 8.14 18.98
N LYS A 595 -3.17 8.56 19.96
CA LYS A 595 -3.36 9.81 20.70
C LYS A 595 -3.33 11.01 19.76
N GLU A 596 -2.31 11.13 18.92
CA GLU A 596 -2.15 12.21 17.96
C GLU A 596 -3.33 12.30 16.97
N LYS A 597 -3.77 11.18 16.41
CA LYS A 597 -4.92 11.17 15.49
C LYS A 597 -6.23 11.53 16.21
N ILE A 598 -6.45 11.07 17.45
CA ILE A 598 -7.62 11.48 18.25
C ILE A 598 -7.58 12.98 18.56
N GLU A 599 -6.41 13.52 18.94
CA GLU A 599 -6.23 14.95 19.20
C GLU A 599 -6.47 15.79 17.94
N SER A 600 -6.03 15.31 16.77
CA SER A 600 -6.31 15.96 15.48
C SER A 600 -7.81 16.03 15.18
N ILE A 601 -8.54 14.92 15.43
CA ILE A 601 -10.01 14.89 15.30
C ILE A 601 -10.65 15.90 16.27
N ALA A 602 -10.22 15.91 17.53
CA ALA A 602 -10.76 16.83 18.55
C ALA A 602 -10.46 18.31 18.23
N LYS A 603 -9.25 18.62 17.73
CA LYS A 603 -8.90 19.98 17.27
C LYS A 603 -9.79 20.43 16.13
N ARG A 604 -10.08 19.54 15.17
CA ARG A 604 -11.02 19.85 14.08
C ARG A 604 -12.45 20.05 14.60
N GLU A 605 -12.91 19.17 15.50
CA GLU A 605 -14.22 19.29 16.16
C GLU A 605 -14.37 20.67 16.82
N ALA A 606 -13.39 21.07 17.63
CA ALA A 606 -13.38 22.36 18.31
C ALA A 606 -13.36 23.55 17.34
N LYS A 607 -12.58 23.48 16.26
CA LYS A 607 -12.53 24.51 15.21
C LYS A 607 -13.89 24.70 14.55
N GLU A 608 -14.56 23.62 14.16
CA GLU A 608 -15.87 23.69 13.49
C GLU A 608 -16.97 24.12 14.47
N LYS A 609 -16.90 23.76 15.75
CA LYS A 609 -17.80 24.29 16.78
C LYS A 609 -17.66 25.79 16.96
N LYS A 610 -16.42 26.27 17.11
CA LYS A 610 -16.13 27.71 17.19
C LYS A 610 -16.69 28.46 15.98
N PHE A 611 -16.56 27.89 14.79
CA PHE A 611 -17.16 28.45 13.58
C PHE A 611 -18.70 28.54 13.65
N CYS A 612 -19.37 27.54 14.24
CA CYS A 612 -20.83 27.61 14.46
C CYS A 612 -21.19 28.70 15.47
N ASP A 613 -20.40 28.84 16.53
CA ASP A 613 -20.60 29.87 17.56
C ASP A 613 -20.42 31.28 16.96
N GLU A 614 -19.42 31.48 16.09
CA GLU A 614 -19.17 32.73 15.38
C GLU A 614 -20.35 33.12 14.47
N ILE A 615 -20.93 32.17 13.72
CA ILE A 615 -22.15 32.41 12.91
C ILE A 615 -23.32 32.79 13.82
N THR A 616 -23.52 32.02 14.88
CA THR A 616 -24.63 32.21 15.81
C THR A 616 -24.55 33.57 16.50
N GLN A 617 -23.35 33.97 16.93
CA GLN A 617 -23.10 35.30 17.51
C GLN A 617 -23.37 36.41 16.50
N SER A 618 -22.86 36.31 15.26
CA SER A 618 -23.14 37.30 14.22
C SER A 618 -24.63 37.44 13.91
N VAL A 619 -25.38 36.34 13.95
CA VAL A 619 -26.84 36.37 13.78
C VAL A 619 -27.50 37.13 14.94
N TYR A 620 -27.10 36.86 16.18
CA TYR A 620 -27.66 37.54 17.35
C TYR A 620 -27.37 39.04 17.34
N ASP A 621 -26.14 39.44 16.97
CA ASP A 621 -25.74 40.83 16.86
C ASP A 621 -26.60 41.56 15.80
N ASP A 622 -26.70 40.99 14.59
CA ASP A 622 -27.50 41.55 13.50
C ASP A 622 -29.01 41.62 13.86
N LEU A 623 -29.56 40.62 14.57
CA LEU A 623 -30.95 40.63 15.04
C LEU A 623 -31.21 41.67 16.12
N SER A 624 -30.24 41.90 17.01
CA SER A 624 -30.29 42.95 18.04
C SER A 624 -30.27 44.35 17.42
N GLU A 625 -29.44 44.54 16.40
CA GLU A 625 -29.40 45.77 15.60
C GLU A 625 -30.75 46.03 14.92
N ILE A 626 -31.34 45.02 14.26
CA ILE A 626 -32.69 45.11 13.67
C ILE A 626 -33.74 45.55 14.70
N LYS A 627 -33.69 44.98 15.91
CA LYS A 627 -34.63 45.34 16.99
C LYS A 627 -34.45 46.80 17.43
N THR A 628 -33.21 47.28 17.46
CA THR A 628 -32.87 48.66 17.82
C THR A 628 -33.35 49.64 16.75
N LEU A 629 -33.06 49.36 15.48
CA LEU A 629 -33.51 50.17 14.33
C LEU A 629 -35.04 50.29 14.29
N LYS A 630 -35.75 49.17 14.48
CA LYS A 630 -37.24 49.16 14.58
C LYS A 630 -37.75 50.05 15.71
N LYS A 631 -37.07 50.08 16.86
CA LYS A 631 -37.48 50.88 18.03
C LYS A 631 -37.22 52.38 17.84
N GLN A 632 -36.12 52.74 17.17
CA GLN A 632 -35.72 54.13 16.95
C GLN A 632 -36.46 54.79 15.77
N GLY A 633 -37.16 54.01 14.93
CA GLY A 633 -37.75 54.52 13.69
C GLY A 633 -36.71 55.08 12.72
N ASN A 634 -35.43 54.81 12.96
CA ASN A 634 -34.31 55.27 12.18
C ASN A 634 -33.93 54.14 11.22
N TYR A 635 -34.25 54.35 9.94
CA TYR A 635 -34.08 53.35 8.89
C TYR A 635 -33.04 53.77 7.84
N ASN A 636 -32.29 54.85 8.10
CA ASN A 636 -31.22 55.33 7.22
C ASN A 636 -29.93 54.54 7.38
#